data_AF-A0A9X5X5Q5-F1
#
_entry.id   AF-A0A9X5X5Q5-F1
#
_cell.length_a   1.000
_cell.length_b   1.000
_cell.length_c   1.000
_cell.angle_alpha   90.00
_cell.angle_beta   90.00
_cell.angle_gamma   90.00
#
_symmetry.space_group_name_H-M   'P 1'
#
loop_
_entity.id
_entity.type
_entity.pdbx_description
1 polymer ?
#
loop_
_entity_poly.entity_id
_entity_poly.type
_entity_poly.pdbx_seq_one_letter_code
_entity_poly.pdbx_strand_id
1 'polypeptide(L)'
;MSTTSAVSAALVKDGTPSSAAAAAKRAARRRTALVWAGRIGLAAFVIGGWQAFTTWGIVDPFFFGQPSGIAKRLVDLFQHGTEFGSFYSNIWTTIQ
;
A
#
# COMPACT_ATOMS: atom_id res chain seq x y z
N MET A 1 14.32 7.03 -61.40
CA MET A 1 12.92 6.62 -61.14
C MET A 1 12.86 6.19 -59.68
N SER A 2 12.28 7.03 -58.82
CA SER A 2 12.31 6.87 -57.35
C SER A 2 10.89 6.81 -56.83
N THR A 3 10.41 5.63 -56.45
CA THR A 3 9.07 5.45 -55.88
C THR A 3 9.08 4.40 -54.79
N THR A 4 9.57 4.71 -53.59
CA THR A 4 9.20 4.00 -52.35
C THR A 4 9.59 4.84 -51.13
N SER A 5 8.77 5.81 -50.70
CA SER A 5 8.87 6.39 -49.33
C SER A 5 7.67 7.25 -48.93
N ALA A 6 6.45 6.89 -49.35
CA ALA A 6 5.25 7.67 -49.02
C ALA A 6 4.17 6.87 -48.27
N VAL A 7 4.22 5.52 -48.30
CA VAL A 7 3.17 4.69 -47.69
C VAL A 7 3.39 4.49 -46.19
N SER A 8 4.64 4.45 -45.70
CA SER A 8 4.92 4.21 -44.26
C SER A 8 4.60 5.39 -43.34
N ALA A 9 4.53 6.62 -43.86
CA ALA A 9 4.31 7.81 -43.04
C ALA A 9 2.81 8.10 -42.76
N ALA A 10 1.90 7.57 -43.59
CA ALA A 10 0.46 7.84 -43.45
C ALA A 10 -0.23 6.96 -42.38
N LEU A 11 0.35 5.82 -42.03
CA LEU A 11 -0.22 4.85 -41.08
C LEU A 11 -0.01 5.20 -39.59
N VAL A 12 0.78 6.25 -39.31
CA VAL A 12 1.10 6.70 -37.93
C VAL A 12 0.21 7.87 -37.48
N LYS A 13 -0.65 8.40 -38.37
CA LYS A 13 -1.39 9.65 -38.13
C LYS A 13 -2.86 9.44 -37.74
N ASP A 14 -3.13 8.51 -36.82
CA ASP A 14 -4.40 8.50 -36.09
C ASP A 14 -4.09 8.55 -34.59
N GLY A 15 -4.15 9.76 -34.02
CA GLY A 15 -3.97 10.03 -32.59
C GLY A 15 -5.07 9.44 -31.69
N THR A 16 -5.89 8.54 -32.22
CA THR A 16 -6.93 7.83 -31.48
C THR A 16 -6.37 6.47 -31.08
N PRO A 17 -6.24 6.14 -29.77
CA PRO A 17 -5.81 4.82 -29.38
C PRO A 17 -6.77 3.79 -30.01
N SER A 18 -6.22 2.88 -30.81
CA SER A 18 -6.97 1.73 -31.34
C SER A 18 -7.81 1.10 -30.22
N SER A 19 -9.04 0.72 -30.50
CA SER A 19 -9.96 0.11 -29.52
C SER A 19 -9.32 -1.07 -28.78
N ALA A 20 -8.41 -1.80 -29.45
CA ALA A 20 -7.59 -2.85 -28.85
C ALA A 20 -6.59 -2.31 -27.80
N ALA A 21 -5.91 -1.20 -28.08
CA ALA A 21 -4.99 -0.56 -27.14
C ALA A 21 -5.72 0.00 -25.91
N ALA A 22 -6.92 0.57 -26.10
CA ALA A 22 -7.76 1.03 -24.99
C ALA A 22 -8.25 -0.15 -24.12
N ALA A 23 -8.68 -1.25 -24.74
CA ALA A 23 -9.08 -2.48 -24.05
C ALA A 23 -7.92 -3.10 -23.27
N ALA A 24 -6.72 -3.17 -23.86
CA ALA A 24 -5.52 -3.69 -23.20
C ALA A 24 -5.14 -2.86 -21.97
N LYS A 25 -5.17 -1.52 -22.08
CA LYS A 25 -4.92 -0.62 -20.94
C LYS A 25 -5.94 -0.84 -19.81
N ARG A 26 -7.23 -1.01 -20.13
CA ARG A 26 -8.28 -1.29 -19.15
C ARG A 26 -8.08 -2.64 -18.46
N ALA A 27 -7.69 -3.67 -19.21
CA ALA A 27 -7.37 -4.99 -18.65
C ALA A 27 -6.17 -4.93 -17.70
N ALA A 28 -5.10 -4.22 -18.06
CA ALA A 28 -3.94 -4.03 -17.20
C ALA A 28 -4.31 -3.31 -15.89
N ARG A 29 -5.07 -2.20 -15.97
CA ARG A 29 -5.56 -1.49 -14.77
C ARG A 29 -6.42 -2.38 -13.87
N ARG A 30 -7.32 -3.19 -14.44
CA ARG A 30 -8.15 -4.13 -13.68
C ARG A 30 -7.29 -5.17 -12.97
N ARG A 31 -6.27 -5.73 -13.63
CA ARG A 31 -5.33 -6.67 -12.99
C ARG A 31 -4.61 -6.03 -11.81
N THR A 32 -4.07 -4.83 -11.99
CA THR A 32 -3.41 -4.10 -10.91
C THR A 32 -4.37 -3.80 -9.75
N ALA A 33 -5.59 -3.35 -10.04
CA ALA A 33 -6.60 -3.10 -9.03
C ALA A 33 -6.98 -4.37 -8.25
N LEU A 34 -7.16 -5.50 -8.93
CA LEU A 34 -7.45 -6.79 -8.28
C LEU A 34 -6.30 -7.25 -7.39
N VAL A 35 -5.05 -7.08 -7.83
CA VAL A 35 -3.87 -7.41 -7.01
C VAL A 35 -3.84 -6.55 -5.74
N TRP A 36 -4.04 -5.23 -5.86
CA TRP A 36 -4.07 -4.36 -4.70
C TRP A 36 -5.26 -4.63 -3.78
N ALA A 37 -6.43 -4.91 -4.33
CA ALA A 37 -7.60 -5.31 -3.55
C ALA A 37 -7.32 -6.60 -2.77
N GLY A 38 -6.68 -7.60 -3.38
CA GLY A 38 -6.26 -8.82 -2.70
C GLY A 38 -5.23 -8.56 -1.59
N ARG A 39 -4.23 -7.71 -1.84
CA ARG A 39 -3.21 -7.33 -0.84
C ARG A 39 -3.83 -6.63 0.37
N ILE A 40 -4.67 -5.63 0.12
CA ILE A 40 -5.35 -4.88 1.18
C ILE A 40 -6.33 -5.80 1.92
N GLY A 41 -7.08 -6.63 1.19
CA GLY A 41 -8.01 -7.61 1.77
C GLY A 41 -7.30 -8.60 2.68
N LEU A 42 -6.17 -9.16 2.25
CA LEU A 42 -5.36 -10.06 3.06
C LEU A 42 -4.82 -9.36 4.32
N ALA A 43 -4.27 -8.15 4.17
CA ALA A 43 -3.77 -7.38 5.29
C ALA A 43 -4.88 -7.07 6.31
N ALA A 44 -6.04 -6.64 5.83
CA ALA A 44 -7.21 -6.37 6.66
C ALA A 44 -7.73 -7.65 7.34
N PHE A 45 -7.73 -8.78 6.65
CA PHE A 45 -8.12 -10.07 7.22
C PHE A 45 -7.18 -10.51 8.34
N VAL A 46 -5.87 -10.43 8.14
CA VAL A 46 -4.87 -10.81 9.14
C VAL A 46 -4.91 -9.88 10.35
N ILE A 47 -4.84 -8.57 10.13
CA ILE A 47 -4.83 -7.58 11.23
C ILE A 47 -6.18 -7.55 11.93
N GLY A 48 -7.28 -7.60 11.19
CA GLY A 48 -8.65 -7.63 11.71
C GLY A 48 -8.92 -8.91 12.51
N GLY A 49 -8.48 -10.06 12.01
CA GLY A 49 -8.57 -11.34 12.73
C GLY A 49 -7.77 -11.33 14.03
N TRP A 50 -6.54 -10.81 14.00
CA TRP A 50 -5.71 -10.64 15.20
C TRP A 50 -6.36 -9.68 16.22
N GLN A 51 -6.90 -8.56 15.76
CA GLN A 51 -7.67 -7.63 16.60
C GLN A 51 -8.92 -8.30 17.19
N ALA A 52 -9.63 -9.11 16.41
CA ALA A 52 -10.80 -9.83 16.89
C ALA A 52 -10.43 -10.86 17.96
N PHE A 53 -9.39 -11.67 17.73
CA PHE A 53 -8.97 -12.72 18.67
C PHE A 53 -8.52 -12.15 20.02
N THR A 54 -7.81 -11.03 20.00
CA THR A 54 -7.38 -10.32 21.22
C THR A 54 -8.54 -9.61 21.92
N THR A 55 -9.51 -9.05 21.18
CA THR A 55 -10.72 -8.46 21.76
C THR A 55 -11.66 -9.50 22.37
N TRP A 56 -11.78 -10.68 21.76
CA TRP A 56 -12.66 -11.76 22.22
C TRP A 56 -12.01 -12.64 23.30
N GLY A 57 -10.76 -12.40 23.67
CA GLY A 57 -10.05 -13.19 24.67
C GLY A 57 -9.70 -14.60 24.21
N ILE A 58 -9.72 -14.87 22.90
CA ILE A 58 -9.22 -16.14 22.33
C ILE A 58 -7.71 -16.26 22.60
N VAL A 59 -7.02 -15.12 22.47
CA VAL A 59 -5.64 -14.96 22.92
C VAL A 59 -5.55 -13.73 23.80
N ASP A 60 -4.66 -13.77 24.79
CA ASP A 60 -4.53 -12.68 25.74
C ASP A 60 -3.77 -11.48 25.12
N PRO A 61 -4.32 -10.25 25.21
CA PRO A 61 -3.74 -9.07 24.57
C PRO A 61 -2.42 -8.61 25.21
N PHE A 62 -2.11 -9.00 26.45
CA PHE A 62 -0.83 -8.69 27.08
C PHE A 62 0.31 -9.46 26.41
N PHE A 63 0.11 -10.75 26.10
CA PHE A 63 1.15 -11.58 25.50
C PHE A 63 1.25 -11.42 23.99
N PHE A 64 0.11 -11.30 23.29
CA PHE A 64 0.09 -11.28 21.83
C PHE A 64 0.02 -9.87 21.25
N GLY A 65 -0.17 -8.85 22.09
CA GLY A 65 -0.40 -7.47 21.67
C GLY A 65 -1.76 -7.30 20.98
N GLN A 66 -2.43 -6.18 21.25
CA GLN A 66 -3.64 -5.81 20.52
C GLN A 66 -3.29 -4.74 19.47
N PRO A 67 -3.66 -4.90 18.19
CA PRO A 67 -3.30 -3.95 17.13
C PRO A 67 -3.64 -2.49 17.46
N SER A 68 -4.86 -2.22 17.91
CA SER A 68 -5.28 -0.88 18.34
C SER A 68 -4.55 -0.40 19.59
N GLY A 69 -4.17 -1.29 20.50
CA GLY A 69 -3.36 -0.97 21.67
C GLY A 69 -1.95 -0.53 21.30
N ILE A 70 -1.30 -1.25 20.39
CA ILE A 70 0.03 -0.91 19.86
C ILE A 70 0.01 0.49 19.22
N ALA A 71 -0.97 0.75 18.36
CA ALA A 71 -1.12 2.05 17.70
C ALA A 71 -1.28 3.19 18.71
N LYS A 72 -2.14 3.02 19.72
CA LYS A 72 -2.32 4.02 20.79
C LYS A 72 -1.03 4.27 21.55
N ARG A 73 -0.29 3.22 21.91
CA ARG A 73 0.98 3.34 22.64
C ARG A 73 2.07 4.02 21.82
N LEU A 74 2.15 3.75 20.52
CA LEU A 74 3.08 4.47 19.65
C LEU A 74 2.75 5.97 19.60
N VAL A 75 1.48 6.33 19.41
CA VAL A 75 1.07 7.74 19.40
C VAL A 75 1.41 8.41 20.73
N ASP A 76 1.07 7.78 21.84
CA ASP A 76 1.35 8.25 23.19
C ASP A 76 2.85 8.49 23.42
N LEU A 77 3.69 7.55 23.01
CA LEU A 77 5.15 7.62 23.12
C LEU A 77 5.74 8.82 22.37
N PHE A 78 5.28 9.09 21.15
CA PHE A 78 5.79 10.20 20.35
C PHE A 78 5.19 11.56 20.74
N GLN A 79 4.03 11.58 21.40
CA GLN A 79 3.38 12.82 21.85
C GLN A 79 3.82 13.24 23.25
N HIS A 80 3.91 12.29 24.18
CA HIS A 80 4.16 12.55 25.60
C HIS A 80 5.55 12.10 26.04
N GLY A 81 6.25 11.30 25.24
CA GLY A 81 7.57 10.78 25.59
C GLY A 81 7.50 9.58 26.53
N THR A 82 8.59 9.40 27.27
CA THR A 82 8.78 8.34 28.26
C THR A 82 9.02 8.96 29.63
N GLU A 83 9.14 8.13 30.66
CA GLU A 83 9.64 8.54 31.98
C GLU A 83 11.04 9.19 31.92
N PHE A 84 11.81 8.94 30.87
CA PHE A 84 13.13 9.53 30.62
C PHE A 84 13.06 10.82 29.77
N GLY A 85 11.87 11.36 29.53
CA GLY A 85 11.64 12.55 28.70
C GLY A 85 11.31 12.20 27.25
N SER A 86 11.58 13.15 26.35
CA SER A 86 11.17 13.05 24.94
C SER A 86 11.76 11.83 24.25
N PHE A 87 10.91 11.07 23.56
CA PHE A 87 11.35 9.92 22.78
C PHE A 87 12.31 10.30 21.64
N TYR A 88 12.14 11.48 21.06
CA TYR A 88 13.05 12.01 20.03
C TYR A 88 14.47 12.23 20.56
N SER A 89 14.60 12.72 21.79
CA SER A 89 15.90 12.94 22.43
C SER A 89 16.64 11.62 22.62
N ASN A 90 15.94 10.57 23.07
CA ASN A 90 16.53 9.25 23.22
C ASN A 90 17.03 8.66 21.88
N ILE A 91 16.25 8.82 20.81
CA ILE A 91 16.66 8.39 19.47
C ILE A 91 17.91 9.16 19.03
N TRP A 92 17.90 10.49 19.16
CA TRP A 92 19.02 11.33 18.78
C TRP A 92 20.30 10.97 19.53
N THR A 93 20.20 10.81 20.85
CA THR A 93 21.33 10.44 21.69
C THR A 93 21.94 9.09 21.31
N THR A 94 21.14 8.18 20.74
CA THR A 94 21.62 6.87 20.29
C THR A 94 22.31 6.95 18.92
N ILE A 95 21.94 7.92 18.07
CA ILE A 95 22.46 8.04 16.69
C ILE A 95 23.71 8.93 16.60
N GLN A 96 23.86 9.93 17.47
CA GLN A 96 25.05 10.81 17.53
C GLN A 96 26.31 10.05 17.98
#